data_AF-A0A285JNU4-F1
#
_entry.id   AF-A0A285JNU4-F1
#
_cell.length_a   1.000
_cell.length_b   1.000
_cell.length_c   1.000
_cell.angle_alpha   90.00
_cell.angle_beta   90.00
_cell.angle_gamma   90.00
#
_symmetry.space_group_name_H-M   'P 1'
#
loop_
_entity.id
_entity.type
_entity.pdbx_description
1 polymer ?
#
loop_
_entity_poly.entity_id
_entity_poly.type
_entity_poly.pdbx_seq_one_letter_code
_entity_poly.pdbx_strand_id
1 'polypeptide(L)'
;MKHRPAGTRDDFRVFVQGMAASLHRTAFLLCGDWHLADDLVQEALAKAYSNWRKVQRADSPSAYVRRILINESRRHWRRNRHVDVSEVPDITVPDLSDGVVTRADLLQALQSLTLRQRATVVLRFLEGLSERETAEALKCSEGTVKSQTSRALSKLKSVLNRGDL
;
A
#
# COMPACT_ATOMS: atom_id res chain seq x y z
N MET A 1 29.64 8.95 15.11
CA MET A 1 28.55 7.95 15.18
C MET A 1 27.90 8.03 16.56
N LYS A 2 26.62 8.40 16.68
CA LYS A 2 25.94 8.52 17.99
C LYS A 2 25.54 7.11 18.47
N HIS A 3 26.19 6.62 19.53
CA HIS A 3 25.83 5.37 20.19
C HIS A 3 24.39 5.48 20.70
N ARG A 4 23.48 4.70 20.10
CA ARG A 4 22.09 4.61 20.55
C ARG A 4 22.02 3.53 21.63
N PRO A 5 21.44 3.80 22.81
CA PRO A 5 21.44 2.84 23.91
C PRO A 5 20.75 1.54 23.51
N ALA A 6 21.24 0.40 24.02
CA ALA A 6 20.77 -0.95 23.67
C ALA A 6 19.25 -1.11 23.79
N GLY A 7 18.63 -0.56 24.83
CA GLY A 7 17.17 -0.60 25.01
C GLY A 7 16.39 -0.01 23.85
N THR A 8 16.88 1.06 23.22
CA THR A 8 16.20 1.65 22.06
C THR A 8 16.27 0.78 20.79
N ARG A 9 17.27 -0.11 20.69
CA ARG A 9 17.39 -1.06 19.57
C ARG A 9 16.45 -2.26 19.77
N ASP A 10 16.34 -2.75 21.01
CA ASP A 10 15.47 -3.86 21.33
C ASP A 10 13.98 -3.46 21.26
N ASP A 11 13.63 -2.27 21.75
CA ASP A 11 12.28 -1.70 21.60
C ASP A 11 11.86 -1.63 20.12
N PHE A 12 12.78 -1.17 19.26
CA PHE A 12 12.52 -1.10 17.83
C PHE A 12 12.32 -2.49 17.23
N ARG A 13 13.15 -3.46 17.60
CA ARG A 13 13.04 -4.84 17.10
C ARG A 13 11.68 -5.44 17.46
N VAL A 14 11.26 -5.36 18.72
CA VAL A 14 9.97 -5.88 19.20
C VAL A 14 8.82 -5.21 18.46
N PHE A 15 8.87 -3.89 18.31
CA PHE A 15 7.86 -3.15 17.56
C PHE A 15 7.77 -3.59 16.09
N VAL A 16 8.92 -3.73 15.41
CA VAL A 16 8.95 -4.14 14.00
C VAL A 16 8.44 -5.57 13.82
N GLN A 17 8.83 -6.50 14.70
CA GLN A 17 8.35 -7.88 14.67
C GLN A 17 6.81 -7.96 14.71
N GLY A 18 6.17 -7.09 15.51
CA GLY A 18 4.71 -7.04 15.61
C GLY A 18 3.99 -6.48 14.37
N MET A 19 4.68 -5.76 13.48
CA MET A 19 4.02 -5.09 12.34
C MET A 19 4.59 -5.42 10.96
N ALA A 20 5.74 -6.10 10.87
CA ALA A 20 6.42 -6.40 9.61
C ALA A 20 5.50 -7.10 8.60
N ALA A 21 4.75 -8.12 9.05
CA ALA A 21 3.83 -8.85 8.19
C ALA A 21 2.74 -7.93 7.58
N SER A 22 2.21 -6.98 8.37
CA SER A 22 1.25 -6.00 7.87
C SER A 22 1.90 -5.05 6.86
N LEU A 23 3.12 -4.58 7.12
CA LEU A 23 3.83 -3.68 6.20
C LEU A 23 4.13 -4.35 4.86
N HIS A 24 4.59 -5.60 4.86
CA HIS A 24 4.80 -6.37 3.63
C HIS A 24 3.50 -6.58 2.86
N ARG A 25 2.41 -6.92 3.55
CA ARG A 25 1.11 -7.06 2.92
C ARG A 25 0.68 -5.75 2.25
N THR A 26 0.77 -4.62 2.93
CA THR A 26 0.43 -3.31 2.37
C THR A 26 1.33 -2.96 1.19
N ALA A 27 2.64 -3.15 1.33
CA ALA A 27 3.61 -2.87 0.25
C ALA A 27 3.31 -3.70 -1.00
N PHE A 28 3.07 -5.00 -0.82
CA PHE A 28 2.70 -5.91 -1.90
C PHE A 28 1.38 -5.50 -2.56
N LEU A 29 0.36 -5.15 -1.78
CA LEU A 29 -0.91 -4.66 -2.33
C LEU A 29 -0.76 -3.35 -3.10
N LEU A 30 0.21 -2.51 -2.75
CA LEU A 30 0.46 -1.24 -3.44
C LEU A 30 1.22 -1.46 -4.77
N CYS A 31 2.22 -2.33 -4.81
CA CYS A 31 3.08 -2.49 -5.99
C CYS A 31 2.79 -3.72 -6.85
N GLY A 32 2.32 -4.82 -6.25
CA GLY A 32 2.06 -6.09 -6.92
C GLY A 32 3.28 -6.98 -7.14
N ASP A 33 4.45 -6.60 -6.62
CA ASP A 33 5.74 -7.29 -6.80
C ASP A 33 6.37 -7.59 -5.43
N TRP A 34 6.79 -8.83 -5.21
CA TRP A 34 7.33 -9.27 -3.91
C TRP A 34 8.70 -8.68 -3.60
N HIS A 35 9.59 -8.55 -4.59
CA HIS A 35 10.92 -7.99 -4.39
C HIS A 35 10.83 -6.49 -4.11
N LEU A 36 10.01 -5.79 -4.89
CA LEU A 36 9.76 -4.38 -4.66
C LEU A 36 9.05 -4.12 -3.32
N ALA A 37 8.13 -4.99 -2.92
CA ALA A 37 7.49 -4.88 -1.61
C ALA A 37 8.53 -5.00 -0.48
N ASP A 38 9.46 -5.95 -0.56
CA ASP A 38 10.54 -6.12 0.40
C ASP A 38 11.44 -4.87 0.46
N ASP A 39 11.89 -4.39 -0.69
CA ASP A 39 12.71 -3.17 -0.80
C ASP A 39 12.04 -1.95 -0.15
N LEU A 40 10.74 -1.75 -0.44
CA LEU A 40 9.96 -0.64 0.12
C LEU A 40 9.80 -0.76 1.64
N VAL A 41 9.59 -1.98 2.16
CA VAL A 41 9.51 -2.22 3.61
C VAL A 41 10.86 -1.96 4.26
N GLN A 42 11.96 -2.44 3.67
CA GLN A 42 13.30 -2.21 4.19
C GLN A 42 13.65 -0.71 4.22
N GLU A 43 13.37 0.04 3.14
CA GLU A 43 13.59 1.50 3.11
C GLU A 43 12.74 2.21 4.18
N ALA A 44 11.48 1.79 4.35
CA ALA A 44 10.59 2.36 5.36
C ALA A 44 11.07 2.08 6.78
N LEU A 45 11.48 0.85 7.08
CA LEU A 45 12.00 0.45 8.38
C LEU A 45 13.34 1.12 8.70
N ALA A 46 14.24 1.28 7.72
CA ALA A 46 15.48 2.01 7.91
C ALA A 46 15.24 3.50 8.27
N LYS A 47 14.25 4.13 7.62
CA LYS A 47 13.81 5.50 7.93
C LYS A 47 13.11 5.59 9.28
N ALA A 48 12.27 4.61 9.61
CA ALA A 48 11.61 4.51 10.91
C ALA A 48 12.66 4.38 12.02
N TYR A 49 13.66 3.52 11.85
CA TYR A 49 14.77 3.36 12.79
C TYR A 49 15.52 4.68 12.99
N SER A 50 15.89 5.35 11.90
CA SER A 50 16.57 6.66 11.95
C SER A 50 15.75 7.71 12.70
N ASN A 51 14.42 7.65 12.61
CA ASN A 51 13.49 8.56 13.28
C ASN A 51 12.83 7.97 14.54
N TRP A 52 13.35 6.87 15.09
CA TRP A 52 12.58 6.05 16.03
C TRP A 52 12.13 6.79 17.31
N ARG A 53 12.86 7.82 17.77
CA ARG A 53 12.39 8.68 18.88
C ARG A 53 11.13 9.48 18.56
N LYS A 54 10.94 9.87 17.30
CA LYS A 54 9.71 10.54 16.85
C LYS A 54 8.58 9.54 16.69
N VAL A 55 8.89 8.35 16.17
CA VAL A 55 7.92 7.25 16.01
C VAL A 55 7.34 6.84 17.37
N GLN A 56 8.18 6.66 18.40
CA GLN A 56 7.74 6.30 19.76
C GLN A 56 6.85 7.37 20.41
N ARG A 57 6.96 8.64 20.00
CA ARG A 57 6.18 9.76 20.55
C ARG A 57 4.95 10.11 19.74
N ALA A 58 4.74 9.44 18.62
CA ALA A 58 3.54 9.64 17.82
C ALA A 58 2.34 9.00 18.51
N ASP A 59 1.15 9.59 18.36
CA ASP A 59 -0.10 9.04 18.90
C ASP A 59 -0.35 7.60 18.41
N SER A 60 0.09 7.31 17.17
CA SER A 60 0.13 5.96 16.61
C SER A 60 1.48 5.69 15.93
N PRO A 61 2.41 5.00 16.60
CA PRO A 61 3.70 4.61 16.01
C PRO A 61 3.52 3.77 14.74
N SER A 62 2.56 2.85 14.74
CA SER A 62 2.25 1.99 13.60
C SER A 62 1.76 2.78 12.39
N ALA A 63 0.86 3.76 12.59
CA ALA A 63 0.40 4.63 11.51
C ALA A 63 1.53 5.51 10.97
N TYR A 64 2.45 5.96 11.84
CA TYR A 64 3.63 6.71 11.42
C TYR A 64 4.50 5.90 10.46
N VAL A 65 4.80 4.64 10.79
CA VAL A 65 5.62 3.78 9.94
C VAL A 65 4.91 3.42 8.63
N ARG A 66 3.59 3.14 8.67
CA ARG A 66 2.81 2.96 7.44
C ARG A 66 2.85 4.20 6.54
N ARG A 67 2.79 5.40 7.12
CA ARG A 67 2.94 6.64 6.35
C ARG A 67 4.32 6.77 5.71
N ILE A 68 5.39 6.31 6.36
CA ILE A 68 6.71 6.22 5.72
C ILE A 68 6.64 5.28 4.51
N LEU A 69 6.10 4.07 4.67
CA LEU A 69 5.97 3.08 3.59
C LEU A 69 5.21 3.63 2.38
N ILE A 70 4.07 4.29 2.61
CA ILE A 70 3.24 4.88 1.53
C ILE A 70 4.01 5.98 0.80
N ASN A 71 4.75 6.81 1.54
CA ASN A 71 5.59 7.85 0.96
C ASN A 71 6.72 7.27 0.10
N GLU A 72 7.36 6.17 0.52
CA GLU A 72 8.38 5.49 -0.28
C GLU A 72 7.79 4.86 -1.53
N SER A 73 6.65 4.17 -1.42
CA SER A 73 5.92 3.59 -2.55
C SER A 73 5.63 4.65 -3.61
N ARG A 74 5.07 5.78 -3.18
CA ARG A 74 4.81 6.94 -4.05
C ARG A 74 6.08 7.53 -4.66
N ARG A 75 7.16 7.64 -3.88
CA ARG A 75 8.44 8.17 -4.35
C ARG A 75 9.06 7.25 -5.40
N HIS A 76 8.90 5.94 -5.25
CA HIS A 76 9.34 4.95 -6.22
C HIS A 76 8.54 5.06 -7.52
N TRP A 77 7.21 5.07 -7.48
CA TRP A 77 6.37 5.27 -8.67
C TRP A 77 6.70 6.55 -9.43
N ARG A 78 7.00 7.64 -8.71
CA ARG A 78 7.39 8.91 -9.34
C ARG A 78 8.74 8.83 -10.05
N ARG A 79 9.69 8.06 -9.52
CA ARG A 79 11.01 7.86 -10.13
C ARG A 79 10.92 6.95 -11.35
N ASN A 80 10.03 5.96 -11.32
CA ASN A 80 9.87 4.96 -12.36
C ASN A 80 8.79 5.35 -13.40
N ARG A 81 8.58 6.66 -13.63
CA ARG A 81 7.53 7.25 -14.49
C ARG A 81 7.56 6.87 -15.98
N HIS A 82 8.45 5.98 -16.41
CA HIS A 82 8.30 5.28 -17.69
C HIS A 82 7.27 4.14 -17.62
N VAL A 83 6.78 3.80 -16.43
CA VAL A 83 5.59 2.97 -16.22
C VAL A 83 4.41 3.94 -16.13
N ASP A 84 3.59 3.99 -17.17
CA ASP A 84 2.47 4.92 -17.23
C ASP A 84 1.49 4.59 -16.08
N VAL A 85 1.37 5.50 -15.11
CA VAL A 85 0.46 5.34 -13.94
C VAL A 85 -1.01 5.34 -14.40
N SER A 86 -1.24 5.65 -15.67
CA SER A 86 -2.51 5.58 -16.39
C SER A 86 -2.76 4.21 -17.03
N GLU A 87 -1.71 3.46 -17.33
CA GLU A 87 -1.83 2.15 -17.96
C GLU A 87 -2.34 1.13 -16.95
N VAL A 88 -3.39 0.44 -17.37
CA VAL A 88 -3.86 -0.77 -16.72
C VAL A 88 -2.85 -1.86 -17.07
N PRO A 89 -2.27 -2.56 -16.09
CA PRO A 89 -1.44 -3.73 -16.38
C PRO A 89 -2.20 -4.71 -17.27
N ASP A 90 -1.61 -5.15 -18.38
CA ASP A 90 -2.20 -6.13 -19.29
C ASP A 90 -2.10 -7.53 -18.65
N ILE A 91 -3.01 -7.78 -17.71
CA ILE A 91 -3.10 -9.03 -16.98
C ILE A 91 -4.35 -9.73 -17.48
N THR A 92 -4.17 -10.91 -18.07
CA THR A 92 -5.27 -11.81 -18.37
C THR A 92 -5.93 -12.19 -17.04
N VAL A 93 -7.19 -11.80 -16.87
CA VAL A 93 -8.02 -12.19 -15.73
C VAL A 93 -8.57 -13.59 -16.04
N PRO A 94 -8.23 -14.65 -15.28
CA PRO A 94 -8.85 -15.96 -15.39
C PRO A 94 -10.34 -15.84 -15.15
N ASP A 95 -11.08 -16.76 -15.75
CA ASP A 95 -12.51 -16.91 -15.48
C ASP A 95 -12.69 -17.23 -13.98
N LEU A 96 -13.32 -16.30 -13.26
CA LEU A 96 -13.56 -16.42 -11.82
C LEU A 96 -14.87 -17.19 -11.60
N SER A 97 -14.98 -18.39 -12.16
CA SER A 97 -16.17 -19.23 -12.06
C SER A 97 -16.19 -19.94 -10.71
N ASP A 98 -16.96 -19.38 -9.77
CA ASP A 98 -17.66 -20.00 -8.64
C ASP A 98 -17.91 -18.88 -7.63
N GLY A 99 -19.15 -18.76 -7.11
CA GLY A 99 -19.65 -17.59 -6.35
C GLY A 99 -18.96 -17.22 -5.04
N VAL A 100 -17.73 -17.69 -4.77
CA VAL A 100 -16.89 -17.32 -3.64
C VAL A 100 -15.63 -16.60 -4.15
N VAL A 101 -15.58 -15.28 -3.96
CA VAL A 101 -14.36 -14.49 -4.21
C VAL A 101 -13.26 -14.94 -3.23
N THR A 102 -12.22 -15.57 -3.76
CA THR A 102 -11.05 -15.98 -2.98
C THR A 102 -10.11 -14.80 -2.74
N ARG A 103 -9.17 -14.98 -1.80
CA ARG A 103 -8.08 -14.02 -1.60
C ARG A 103 -7.22 -13.85 -2.86
N ALA A 104 -7.07 -14.90 -3.67
CA ALA A 104 -6.32 -14.83 -4.92
C ALA A 104 -7.03 -13.94 -5.94
N ASP A 105 -8.35 -14.09 -6.06
CA ASP A 105 -9.18 -13.33 -7.00
C ASP A 105 -9.17 -11.84 -6.66
N LEU A 106 -9.25 -11.50 -5.37
CA LEU A 106 -9.12 -10.11 -4.92
C LEU A 106 -7.74 -9.51 -5.26
N LEU A 107 -6.67 -10.28 -5.04
CA LEU A 107 -5.32 -9.82 -5.37
C LEU A 107 -5.18 -9.58 -6.87
N GLN A 108 -5.69 -10.47 -7.70
CA GLN A 108 -5.65 -10.33 -9.15
C GLN A 108 -6.52 -9.18 -9.65
N ALA A 109 -7.72 -9.02 -9.09
CA ALA A 109 -8.59 -7.89 -9.39
C ALA A 109 -7.92 -6.56 -9.03
N LEU A 110 -7.25 -6.47 -7.88
CA LEU A 110 -6.46 -5.29 -7.51
C LEU A 110 -5.29 -5.05 -8.47
N GLN A 111 -4.67 -6.12 -8.98
CA GLN A 111 -3.59 -6.00 -9.96
C GLN A 111 -4.09 -5.46 -11.31
N SER A 112 -5.35 -5.70 -11.68
CA SER A 112 -5.99 -5.11 -12.88
C SER A 112 -6.27 -3.60 -12.79
N LEU A 113 -6.02 -2.99 -11.63
CA LEU A 113 -6.15 -1.55 -11.45
C LEU A 113 -4.85 -0.84 -11.84
N THR A 114 -4.98 0.40 -12.33
CA THR A 114 -3.82 1.28 -12.42
C THR A 114 -3.20 1.49 -11.03
N LEU A 115 -1.90 1.79 -10.95
CA LEU A 115 -1.22 1.99 -9.67
C LEU A 115 -1.93 3.01 -8.78
N ARG A 116 -2.48 4.09 -9.37
CA ARG A 116 -3.20 5.11 -8.62
C ARG A 116 -4.54 4.60 -8.08
N GLN A 117 -5.31 3.89 -8.89
CA GLN A 117 -6.58 3.28 -8.46
C GLN A 117 -6.35 2.24 -7.35
N ARG A 118 -5.36 1.37 -7.54
CA ARG A 118 -4.96 0.36 -6.55
C ARG A 118 -4.57 1.03 -5.24
N ALA A 119 -3.69 2.03 -5.29
CA ALA A 119 -3.27 2.78 -4.11
C ALA A 119 -4.47 3.42 -3.40
N THR A 120 -5.40 4.04 -4.14
CA THR A 120 -6.62 4.60 -3.55
C THR A 120 -7.45 3.54 -2.82
N VAL A 121 -7.68 2.37 -3.42
CA VAL A 121 -8.45 1.28 -2.79
C VAL A 121 -7.75 0.74 -1.55
N VAL A 122 -6.46 0.44 -1.65
CA VAL A 122 -5.67 -0.09 -0.52
C VAL A 122 -5.69 0.88 0.66
N LEU A 123 -5.48 2.18 0.41
CA LEU A 123 -5.45 3.18 1.48
C LEU A 123 -6.83 3.40 2.13
N ARG A 124 -7.90 3.46 1.33
CA ARG A 124 -9.25 3.74 1.84
C ARG A 124 -9.86 2.55 2.58
N PHE A 125 -9.73 1.35 2.03
CA PHE A 125 -10.48 0.18 2.49
C PHE A 125 -9.65 -0.83 3.26
N LEU A 126 -8.36 -0.97 2.96
CA LEU A 126 -7.49 -1.93 3.67
C LEU A 126 -6.73 -1.27 4.82
N GLU A 127 -6.32 0.00 4.65
CA GLU A 127 -5.69 0.78 5.71
C GLU A 127 -6.66 1.66 6.50
N GLY A 128 -7.92 1.77 6.05
CA GLY A 128 -8.97 2.51 6.75
C GLY A 128 -8.79 4.04 6.76
N LEU A 129 -7.99 4.60 5.86
CA LEU A 129 -7.76 6.05 5.81
C LEU A 129 -9.01 6.78 5.30
N SER A 130 -9.26 7.97 5.86
CA SER A 130 -10.26 8.91 5.33
C SER A 130 -9.90 9.41 3.91
N GLU A 131 -10.84 10.07 3.23
CA GLU A 131 -10.59 10.65 1.90
C GLU A 131 -9.49 11.71 1.97
N ARG A 132 -9.57 12.56 3.00
CA ARG A 132 -8.58 13.58 3.31
C ARG A 132 -7.19 12.97 3.56
N GLU A 133 -7.08 11.97 4.43
CA GLU A 133 -5.79 11.32 4.72
C GLU A 133 -5.23 10.60 3.49
N THR A 134 -6.09 10.00 2.68
CA THR A 134 -5.69 9.38 1.40
C THR A 134 -5.19 10.44 0.41
N ALA A 135 -5.86 11.59 0.33
CA ALA A 135 -5.49 12.70 -0.54
C ALA A 135 -4.12 13.28 -0.14
N GLU A 136 -3.89 13.47 1.16
CA GLU A 136 -2.60 13.87 1.72
C GLU A 136 -1.48 12.87 1.38
N ALA A 137 -1.75 11.58 1.57
CA ALA A 137 -0.77 10.52 1.30
C ALA A 137 -0.41 10.42 -0.20
N LEU A 138 -1.40 10.53 -1.08
CA LEU A 138 -1.21 10.47 -2.53
C LEU A 138 -0.75 11.80 -3.13
N LYS A 139 -0.83 12.90 -2.37
CA LYS A 139 -0.62 14.28 -2.81
C LYS A 139 -1.53 14.67 -3.97
N CYS A 140 -2.82 14.47 -3.80
CA CYS A 140 -3.88 14.88 -4.73
C CYS A 140 -5.05 15.54 -3.96
N SER A 141 -6.12 15.95 -4.66
CA SER A 141 -7.32 16.48 -4.01
C SER A 141 -8.25 15.37 -3.51
N GLU A 142 -9.08 15.65 -2.50
CA GLU A 142 -10.14 14.73 -2.05
C GLU A 142 -11.10 14.36 -3.19
N GLY A 143 -11.41 15.30 -4.09
CA GLY A 143 -12.18 15.02 -5.31
C GLY A 143 -11.50 14.02 -6.24
N THR A 144 -10.17 14.03 -6.32
CA THR A 144 -9.40 13.01 -7.04
C THR A 144 -9.53 11.65 -6.36
N VAL A 145 -9.48 11.60 -5.02
CA VAL A 145 -9.67 10.36 -4.26
C VAL A 145 -11.07 9.78 -4.50
N LYS A 146 -12.13 10.60 -4.44
CA LYS A 146 -13.51 10.19 -4.70
C LYS A 146 -13.67 9.61 -6.11
N SER A 147 -13.21 10.34 -7.12
CA SER A 147 -13.32 9.90 -8.52
C SER A 147 -12.50 8.65 -8.82
N GLN A 148 -11.29 8.52 -8.26
CA GLN A 148 -10.47 7.31 -8.39
C GLN A 148 -11.09 6.13 -7.64
N THR A 149 -11.67 6.35 -6.46
CA THR A 149 -12.39 5.31 -5.69
C THR A 149 -13.55 4.76 -6.51
N SER A 150 -14.41 5.64 -7.05
CA SER A 150 -15.55 5.24 -7.87
C SER A 150 -15.12 4.43 -9.10
N ARG A 151 -14.09 4.88 -9.83
CA ARG A 151 -13.56 4.19 -11.02
C ARG A 151 -12.97 2.82 -10.65
N ALA A 152 -12.18 2.77 -9.58
CA ALA A 152 -11.55 1.55 -9.12
C ALA A 152 -12.58 0.50 -8.69
N LEU A 153 -13.58 0.88 -7.88
CA LEU A 153 -14.64 -0.03 -7.46
C LEU A 153 -15.49 -0.53 -8.64
N SER A 154 -15.78 0.34 -9.62
CA SER A 154 -16.50 -0.06 -10.84
C SER A 154 -15.72 -1.10 -11.64
N LYS A 155 -14.40 -0.91 -11.77
CA LYS A 155 -13.51 -1.87 -12.45
C LYS A 155 -13.42 -3.19 -11.68
N LEU A 156 -13.23 -3.15 -10.36
CA LEU A 156 -13.20 -4.36 -9.52
C LEU A 156 -14.50 -5.14 -9.64
N LYS A 157 -15.66 -4.47 -9.57
CA LYS A 157 -16.97 -5.10 -9.77
C LYS A 157 -17.07 -5.76 -11.15
N SER A 158 -16.61 -5.09 -12.21
CA SER A 158 -16.63 -5.66 -13.57
C SER A 158 -15.70 -6.87 -13.73
N VAL A 159 -14.59 -6.95 -13.00
CA VAL A 159 -13.65 -8.07 -13.05
C VAL A 159 -14.22 -9.24 -12.25
N LEU A 160 -14.72 -8.98 -11.05
CA LEU A 160 -15.25 -10.01 -10.15
C LEU A 160 -16.59 -10.58 -10.63
N ASN A 161 -17.43 -9.79 -11.31
CA ASN A 161 -18.70 -10.27 -11.87
C ASN A 161 -18.55 -11.02 -13.21
N ARG A 162 -17.34 -11.08 -13.79
CA ARG A 162 -17.12 -11.73 -15.10
C ARG A 162 -16.98 -13.26 -15.02
N GLY A 163 -17.21 -13.84 -13.84
CA GLY A 163 -17.28 -15.28 -13.58
C GLY A 163 -18.69 -15.88 -13.56
N ASP A 164 -19.71 -15.09 -13.95
CA ASP A 164 -21.10 -15.55 -14.13
C ASP A 164 -21.50 -15.43 -15.62
N LEU A 165 -21.15 -16.42 -16.46
CA LEU A 165 -21.85 -16.77 -17.71
C LEU A 165 -21.64 -18.24 -18.07
#